data_AF-A0A9E4AG33-F1
#
_entry.id   AF-A0A9E4AG33-F1
#
_cell.length_a   1.000
_cell.length_b   1.000
_cell.length_c   1.000
_cell.angle_alpha   90.00
_cell.angle_beta   90.00
_cell.angle_gamma   90.00
#
_symmetry.space_group_name_H-M   'P 1'
#
loop_
_entity.id
_entity.type
_entity.pdbx_description
1 polymer ?
#
loop_
_entity_poly.entity_id
_entity_poly.type
_entity_poly.pdbx_seq_one_letter_code
_entity_poly.pdbx_strand_id
1 'polypeptide(L)' 'MKTMLKPVLYSLIVLLFILHNDFWFWETPQIVLGLPVGLLYHILFCLAASLLMFSLVKFVWREK' A
#
# COMPACT_ATOMS: atom_id res chain seq x y z
N MET A 1 22.62 -5.98 -4.16
CA MET A 1 21.45 -5.22 -3.64
C MET A 1 20.11 -5.70 -4.19
N LYS A 2 19.99 -5.98 -5.50
CA LYS A 2 18.76 -6.49 -6.16
C LYS A 2 18.12 -7.72 -5.49
N THR A 3 18.93 -8.65 -5.00
CA THR A 3 18.49 -9.85 -4.27
C THR A 3 17.72 -9.56 -2.98
N MET A 4 18.04 -8.46 -2.28
CA MET A 4 17.36 -8.04 -1.05
C MET A 4 16.08 -7.25 -1.35
N LEU A 5 15.93 -6.68 -2.55
CA LEU A 5 14.78 -5.86 -2.92
C LEU A 5 13.53 -6.72 -3.15
N LYS A 6 13.68 -7.91 -3.76
CA LYS A 6 12.58 -8.85 -3.99
C LYS A 6 11.84 -9.25 -2.71
N PRO A 7 12.51 -9.80 -1.67
CA PRO A 7 11.81 -10.19 -0.44
C PRO A 7 11.16 -8.98 0.23
N VAL A 8 11.78 -7.79 0.18
CA VAL A 8 11.17 -6.56 0.70
C VAL A 8 9.87 -6.22 -0.04
N LEU A 9 9.88 -6.23 -1.37
CA LEU A 9 8.69 -5.93 -2.18
C LEU A 9 7.58 -6.96 -1.94
N TYR A 10 7.91 -8.25 -1.85
CA TYR A 10 6.93 -9.30 -1.52
C TYR A 10 6.36 -9.15 -0.11
N SER A 11 7.20 -8.84 0.89
CA SER A 11 6.72 -8.53 2.24
C SER A 11 5.80 -7.31 2.27
N LEU A 12 6.09 -6.29 1.45
CA LEU A 12 5.20 -5.13 1.30
C LEU A 12 3.84 -5.51 0.68
N ILE A 13 3.77 -6.48 -0.22
CA ILE A 13 2.48 -6.98 -0.75
C ILE A 13 1.65 -7.57 0.39
N VAL A 14 2.25 -8.43 1.22
CA VAL A 14 1.55 -9.05 2.36
C VAL A 14 1.10 -7.99 3.35
N LEU A 15 1.95 -7.00 3.64
CA LEU A 15 1.62 -5.90 4.52
C LEU A 15 0.44 -5.07 3.99
N LEU A 16 0.47 -4.66 2.71
CA LEU A 16 -0.65 -3.95 2.09
C LEU A 16 -1.92 -4.80 2.06
N PHE A 17 -1.81 -6.10 1.83
CA PHE A 17 -2.97 -6.99 1.87
C PHE A 17 -3.65 -6.99 3.24
N ILE A 18 -2.88 -6.99 4.33
CA ILE A 18 -3.44 -6.89 5.69
C ILE A 18 -4.08 -5.50 5.87
N LEU A 19 -3.34 -4.43 5.60
CA LEU A 19 -3.81 -3.04 5.70
C LEU A 19 -5.06 -2.75 4.86
N HIS A 20 -5.29 -3.51 3.78
CA HIS A 20 -6.46 -3.37 2.93
C HIS A 20 -7.78 -3.65 3.67
N ASN A 21 -7.74 -4.42 4.76
CA ASN A 21 -8.97 -4.89 5.40
C ASN A 21 -9.80 -3.79 6.12
N ASP A 22 -9.43 -2.52 6.00
CA ASP A 22 -10.17 -1.32 6.49
C ASP A 22 -10.76 -1.38 7.91
N PHE A 23 -10.30 -2.27 8.77
CA PHE A 23 -10.81 -2.41 10.14
C PHE A 23 -10.40 -1.26 11.07
N TRP A 24 -9.44 -0.42 10.67
CA TRP A 24 -8.80 0.59 11.53
C TRP A 24 -9.67 1.82 11.78
N PHE A 25 -10.39 2.28 10.76
CA PHE A 25 -11.11 3.55 10.79
C PHE A 25 -12.63 3.39 10.60
N TRP A 26 -13.13 2.16 10.67
CA TRP A 26 -14.53 1.82 10.40
C TRP A 26 -15.52 2.61 11.27
N GLU A 27 -15.20 2.77 12.56
CA GLU A 27 -16.06 3.51 13.50
C GLU A 27 -15.56 4.93 13.81
N THR A 28 -14.56 5.43 13.07
CA THR A 28 -13.96 6.73 13.38
C THR A 28 -14.66 7.85 12.59
N PRO A 29 -15.40 8.76 13.25
CA PRO A 29 -16.11 9.86 12.58
C PRO A 29 -15.20 11.07 12.27
N GLN A 30 -13.89 10.94 12.49
CA GLN A 30 -12.95 12.05 12.35
C GLN A 30 -12.86 12.52 10.89
N ILE A 31 -12.94 13.84 10.70
CA ILE A 31 -12.77 14.48 9.40
C ILE A 31 -11.38 15.13 9.36
N VAL A 32 -10.61 14.82 8.33
CA VAL A 32 -9.27 15.36 8.09
C VAL A 32 -9.23 15.94 6.68
N LEU A 33 -8.82 17.21 6.56
CA LEU A 33 -8.78 17.94 5.28
C LEU A 33 -10.14 17.97 4.54
N GLY A 34 -11.25 17.93 5.28
CA GLY A 34 -12.60 17.91 4.73
C GLY A 34 -13.10 16.54 4.27
N LEU A 35 -12.34 15.47 4.50
CA LEU A 35 -12.69 14.10 4.14
C LEU A 35 -12.79 13.22 5.40
N PRO A 36 -13.67 12.20 5.41
CA PRO A 36 -13.63 11.16 6.44
C PRO A 36 -12.25 10.50 6.49
N VAL A 37 -11.73 10.26 7.69
CA VAL A 37 -10.39 9.69 7.88
C VAL A 37 -10.23 8.32 7.19
N GLY A 38 -11.27 7.49 7.18
CA GLY A 38 -11.28 6.22 6.45
C GLY A 38 -11.16 6.39 4.92
N LEU A 39 -11.74 7.46 4.37
CA LEU A 39 -11.59 7.78 2.94
C LEU A 39 -10.17 8.28 2.64
N LEU A 40 -9.62 9.16 3.48
CA LEU A 40 -8.25 9.63 3.33
C LEU A 40 -7.25 8.46 3.42
N TYR A 41 -7.48 7.53 4.34
CA TYR A 41 -6.72 6.30 4.47
C TYR A 41 -6.73 5.48 3.17
N HIS A 42 -7.91 5.26 2.57
CA HIS A 42 -8.02 4.55 1.30
C HIS A 42 -7.31 5.25 0.14
N ILE A 43 -7.38 6.57 0.05
CA ILE A 43 -6.67 7.33 -0.99
C ILE A 43 -5.17 7.08 -0.88
N LEU A 44 -4.61 7.20 0.33
CA LEU A 44 -3.19 6.95 0.59
C LEU A 44 -2.82 5.49 0.32
N PHE A 45 -3.68 4.55 0.71
CA PHE A 45 -3.49 3.13 0.44
C PHE A 45 -3.40 2.83 -1.07
N CYS A 46 -4.31 3.38 -1.88
CA CYS A 46 -4.30 3.24 -3.34
C CYS A 46 -3.02 3.79 -3.98
N LEU A 47 -2.52 4.93 -3.48
CA LEU A 47 -1.26 5.52 -3.95
C LEU A 47 -0.07 4.60 -3.60
N ALA A 48 -0.01 4.10 -2.36
CA ALA A 48 1.03 3.18 -1.91
C ALA A 48 1.02 1.86 -2.71
N ALA A 49 -0.17 1.29 -2.95
CA ALA A 49 -0.34 0.08 -3.74
C ALA A 49 0.11 0.29 -5.20
N SER A 50 -0.28 1.41 -5.82
CA SER A 50 0.14 1.75 -7.18
C SER A 50 1.67 1.89 -7.29
N LEU A 51 2.31 2.54 -6.32
CA LEU A 51 3.77 2.69 -6.27
C LEU A 51 4.49 1.35 -6.06
N LEU A 52 3.93 0.48 -5.21
CA LEU A 52 4.45 -0.87 -5.01
C LEU A 52 4.39 -1.69 -6.30
N MET A 53 3.25 -1.68 -6.98
CA MET A 53 3.06 -2.40 -8.25
C MET A 53 3.98 -1.86 -9.35
N PHE A 54 4.12 -0.54 -9.47
CA PHE A 54 5.10 0.07 -10.37
C PHE A 54 6.53 -0.40 -10.07
N SER A 55 6.90 -0.46 -8.79
CA SER A 55 8.23 -0.92 -8.36
C SER A 55 8.46 -2.41 -8.66
N LEU A 56 7.44 -3.25 -8.47
CA LEU A 56 7.47 -4.67 -8.84
C LEU A 56 7.72 -4.86 -10.34
N VAL A 57 6.98 -4.14 -11.20
CA VAL A 57 7.20 -4.21 -12.66
C VAL A 57 8.59 -3.68 -13.04
N LYS A 58 9.01 -2.54 -12.48
CA LYS A 58 10.29 -1.93 -12.84
C LYS A 58 11.51 -2.74 -12.40
N PHE A 59 11.46 -3.35 -11.22
CA PHE A 59 12.63 -3.99 -10.60
C PHE A 59 12.59 -5.51 -10.61
N VAL A 60 11.43 -6.13 -10.44
CA VAL A 60 11.32 -7.61 -10.37
C VAL A 60 11.06 -8.20 -11.75
N TRP A 61 10.18 -7.60 -12.54
CA TRP A 61 9.86 -8.12 -13.89
C TRP A 61 11.03 -7.99 -14.86
N ARG A 62 11.75 -6.86 -14.83
CA ARG A 62 12.91 -6.59 -15.71
C ARG A 62 14.15 -7.45 -15.41
N GLU A 63 14.14 -8.23 -14.33
CA GLU A 63 15.22 -9.17 -14.02
C GLU A 63 15.07 -10.55 -14.65
N LYS A 64 13.91 -10.84 -15.25
CA LYS A 64 13.75 -11.94 -16.21
C LYS A 64 14.05 -11.44 -17.61
#